data_AF-A0A914DMU7-F1
#
_entry.id   AF-A0A914DMU7-F1
#
_cell.length_a   1.000
_cell.length_b   1.000
_cell.length_c   1.000
_cell.angle_alpha   90.00
_cell.angle_beta   90.00
_cell.angle_gamma   90.00
#
_symmetry.space_group_name_H-M   'P 1'
#
loop_
_entity.id
_entity.type
_entity.pdbx_description
1 polymer ?
#
loop_
_entity_poly.entity_id
_entity_poly.type
_entity_poly.pdbx_seq_one_letter_code
_entity_poly.pdbx_strand_id
1 'polypeptide(L)'
;MLSPIYRPPTNTKPKIQEFIDALSECLSQLDIRNQPLLGDANIDWLTEQSEELRNLVELNDLQQNVKHLTHGSKLIDHFFTSKDINTQLCEHHDPIAKHEVISLRIHIQKPKQLKSLVECYNYKMVNLEAKHLIKNDSTELYPTKQM
;
A
#
# COMPACT_ATOMS: atom_id res chain seq x y z
N MET A 1 2.28 2.91 -3.55
CA MET A 1 2.64 4.09 -2.75
C MET A 1 2.86 3.59 -1.33
N LEU A 2 3.86 4.09 -0.61
CA LEU A 2 4.08 3.73 0.80
C LEU A 2 3.20 4.61 1.68
N SER A 3 2.59 4.03 2.71
CA SER A 3 1.76 4.76 3.68
C SER A 3 2.50 4.85 5.02
N PRO A 4 3.05 6.03 5.38
CA PRO A 4 3.78 6.18 6.62
C PRO A 4 2.84 6.14 7.83
N ILE A 5 3.26 5.47 8.91
CA ILE A 5 2.60 5.51 10.21
C ILE A 5 3.56 6.08 11.26
N TYR A 6 3.05 6.88 12.19
CA TYR A 6 3.86 7.38 13.30
C TYR A 6 3.02 7.49 14.56
N ARG A 7 3.59 7.06 15.68
CA ARG A 7 3.02 7.24 17.00
C ARG A 7 4.07 7.83 17.95
N PRO A 8 3.78 8.92 18.68
CA PRO A 8 4.69 9.45 19.71
C PRO A 8 5.00 8.43 20.84
N PRO A 9 6.17 8.53 21.51
CA PRO A 9 6.66 7.54 22.50
C PRO A 9 5.93 7.55 23.86
N THR A 10 4.60 7.56 23.87
CA THR A 10 3.79 7.66 25.10
C THR A 10 3.28 6.29 25.55
N ASN A 11 3.97 5.58 26.43
CA ASN A 11 3.66 4.15 26.71
C ASN A 11 2.48 3.90 27.67
N THR A 12 1.44 4.72 27.64
CA THR A 12 0.22 4.47 28.42
C THR A 12 -0.77 3.63 27.61
N LYS A 13 -1.42 2.65 28.25
CA LYS A 13 -2.41 1.78 27.60
C LYS A 13 -3.49 2.58 26.82
N PRO A 14 -4.08 3.67 27.35
CA PRO A 14 -5.06 4.45 26.61
C PRO A 14 -4.51 5.08 25.32
N LYS A 15 -3.26 5.53 25.31
CA LYS A 15 -2.61 6.12 24.13
C LYS A 15 -2.15 5.09 23.11
N ILE A 16 -1.96 3.84 23.54
CA ILE A 16 -1.75 2.72 22.62
C ILE A 16 -3.08 2.40 21.94
N GLN A 17 -4.16 2.26 22.72
CA GLN A 17 -5.50 1.98 22.19
C GLN A 17 -5.97 3.05 21.19
N GLU A 18 -5.86 4.33 21.53
CA GLU A 18 -6.24 5.44 20.65
C GLU A 18 -5.55 5.37 19.27
N PHE A 19 -4.27 4.97 19.26
CA PHE A 19 -3.54 4.77 18.01
C PHE A 19 -4.04 3.55 17.23
N ILE A 20 -4.30 2.43 17.92
CA ILE A 20 -4.79 1.19 17.29
C ILE A 20 -6.18 1.41 16.70
N ASP A 21 -7.07 2.12 17.40
CA ASP A 21 -8.41 2.44 16.91
C ASP A 21 -8.35 3.32 15.65
N ALA A 22 -7.52 4.37 15.67
CA ALA A 22 -7.31 5.22 14.50
C ALA A 22 -6.69 4.48 13.31
N LEU A 23 -5.72 3.58 13.58
CA LEU A 23 -5.12 2.74 12.55
C LEU A 23 -6.16 1.78 11.97
N SER A 24 -6.99 1.16 12.81
CA SER A 24 -8.07 0.26 12.37
C SER A 24 -9.06 0.96 11.45
N GLU A 25 -9.50 2.17 11.82
CA GLU A 25 -10.36 2.99 10.97
C GLU A 25 -9.69 3.30 9.62
N CYS A 26 -8.42 3.70 9.62
CA CYS A 26 -7.67 3.95 8.39
C CYS A 26 -7.61 2.70 7.50
N LEU A 27 -7.29 1.54 8.07
CA LEU A 27 -7.20 0.28 7.31
C LEU A 27 -8.54 -0.13 6.69
N SER A 28 -9.65 0.12 7.40
CA SER A 28 -10.99 -0.18 6.88
C SER A 28 -11.37 0.62 5.62
N GLN A 29 -10.72 1.78 5.41
CA GLN A 29 -10.99 2.68 4.28
C GLN A 29 -10.01 2.48 3.11
N LEU A 30 -8.90 1.77 3.33
CA LEU A 30 -7.85 1.57 2.33
C LEU A 30 -8.01 0.21 1.62
N ASP A 31 -7.82 0.17 0.30
CA ASP A 31 -7.57 -1.11 -0.40
C ASP A 31 -6.11 -1.53 -0.14
N ILE A 32 -5.89 -2.10 1.05
CA ILE A 32 -4.57 -2.43 1.59
C ILE A 32 -3.82 -3.50 0.79
N ARG A 33 -4.50 -4.24 -0.10
CA ARG A 33 -3.93 -5.36 -0.90
C ARG A 33 -2.69 -4.97 -1.71
N ASN A 34 -2.48 -3.69 -1.97
CA ASN A 34 -1.30 -3.21 -2.72
C ASN A 34 -0.57 -2.04 -2.04
N GLN A 35 -0.83 -1.77 -0.75
CA GLN A 35 -0.27 -0.61 -0.05
C GLN A 35 0.51 -1.03 1.21
N PRO A 36 1.85 -1.06 1.13
CA PRO A 36 2.69 -1.25 2.30
C PRO A 36 2.54 -0.10 3.30
N LEU A 37 2.50 -0.44 4.59
CA LEU A 37 2.54 0.49 5.71
C LEU A 37 3.94 0.46 6.34
N LEU A 38 4.52 1.61 6.64
CA LEU A 38 5.86 1.70 7.22
C LEU A 38 5.90 2.78 8.30
N GLY A 39 6.49 2.51 9.45
CA GLY A 39 6.98 3.59 10.31
C GLY A 39 7.11 3.24 11.79
N ASP A 40 7.43 4.27 12.56
CA ASP A 40 7.73 4.19 14.00
C ASP A 40 6.43 4.24 14.81
N ALA A 41 5.99 3.06 15.28
CA ALA A 41 4.80 2.95 16.11
C ALA A 41 5.11 3.09 17.60
N ASN A 42 6.38 3.17 18.04
CA ASN A 42 6.73 3.22 19.46
C ASN A 42 5.99 2.17 20.33
N ILE A 43 5.69 1.00 19.77
CA ILE A 43 5.03 -0.13 20.43
C ILE A 43 5.95 -1.34 20.25
N ASP A 44 6.39 -1.95 21.35
CA ASP A 44 7.33 -3.06 21.26
C ASP A 44 6.63 -4.35 20.81
N TRP A 45 6.94 -4.79 19.60
CA TRP A 45 6.32 -5.95 18.94
C TRP A 45 6.47 -7.26 19.71
N LEU A 46 7.49 -7.34 20.58
CA LEU A 46 7.83 -8.56 21.33
C LEU A 46 7.12 -8.67 22.69
N THR A 47 6.30 -7.68 23.05
CA THR A 47 5.66 -7.60 24.37
C THR A 47 4.15 -7.84 24.31
N GLU A 48 3.50 -8.02 25.46
CA GLU A 48 2.04 -8.10 25.56
C GLU A 48 1.35 -6.79 25.14
N GLN A 49 2.03 -5.65 25.26
CA GLN A 49 1.47 -4.33 24.88
C GLN A 49 1.13 -4.22 23.39
N SER A 50 1.70 -5.08 22.54
CA SER A 50 1.44 -5.11 21.10
C SER A 50 0.42 -6.17 20.68
N GLU A 51 -0.22 -6.88 21.61
CA GLU A 51 -1.21 -7.92 21.28
C GLU A 51 -2.34 -7.41 20.40
N GLU A 52 -2.95 -6.28 20.76
CA GLU A 52 -4.02 -5.66 19.98
C GLU A 52 -3.54 -5.21 18.59
N LEU A 53 -2.31 -4.71 18.48
CA LEU A 53 -1.72 -4.34 17.20
C LEU A 53 -1.46 -5.58 16.33
N ARG A 54 -0.98 -6.69 16.92
CA ARG A 54 -0.79 -7.97 16.22
C ARG A 54 -2.13 -8.51 15.71
N ASN A 55 -3.17 -8.46 16.55
CA ASN A 55 -4.52 -8.88 16.17
C ASN A 55 -5.05 -8.03 15.01
N LEU A 56 -4.85 -6.70 15.04
CA LEU A 56 -5.25 -5.82 13.95
C LEU A 56 -4.52 -6.16 12.64
N VAL A 57 -3.21 -6.38 12.71
CA VAL A 57 -2.39 -6.78 11.55
C VAL A 57 -2.87 -8.11 10.98
N GLU A 58 -3.15 -9.10 11.83
CA GLU A 58 -3.64 -10.41 11.40
C GLU A 58 -5.05 -10.33 10.77
N LEU A 59 -5.97 -9.60 11.39
CA LEU A 59 -7.34 -9.39 10.89
C LEU A 59 -7.37 -8.73 9.50
N ASN A 60 -6.35 -7.94 9.17
CA ASN A 60 -6.22 -7.26 7.89
C ASN A 60 -5.34 -8.03 6.88
N ASP A 61 -5.02 -9.30 7.15
CA ASP A 61 -4.14 -10.13 6.31
C ASP A 61 -2.78 -9.49 6.00
N LEU A 62 -2.28 -8.71 6.97
CA LEU A 62 -0.97 -8.09 6.91
C LEU A 62 0.08 -8.97 7.59
N GLN A 63 1.34 -8.77 7.22
CA GLN A 63 2.50 -9.37 7.85
C GLN A 63 3.50 -8.31 8.29
N GLN A 64 4.08 -8.47 9.48
CA GLN A 64 5.25 -7.71 9.92
C GLN A 64 6.50 -8.28 9.26
N ASN A 65 7.25 -7.44 8.57
CA ASN A 65 8.46 -7.83 7.83
C ASN A 65 9.75 -7.55 8.62
N VAL A 66 9.73 -6.59 9.56
CA VAL A 66 10.88 -6.31 10.43
C VAL A 66 10.88 -7.31 11.59
N LYS A 67 11.96 -8.08 11.73
CA LYS A 67 12.07 -9.14 12.76
C LYS A 67 13.17 -8.89 13.80
N HIS A 68 14.01 -7.90 13.58
CA HIS A 68 15.13 -7.53 14.44
C HIS A 68 14.80 -6.32 15.30
N LEU A 69 15.60 -6.05 16.33
CA LEU A 69 15.45 -4.87 17.19
C LEU A 69 15.84 -3.60 16.42
N THR A 70 15.07 -2.52 16.54
CA THR A 70 15.25 -1.29 15.77
C THR A 70 15.54 -0.07 16.62
N HIS A 71 15.33 -0.16 17.94
CA HIS A 71 15.66 0.89 18.89
C HIS A 71 16.15 0.30 20.22
N GLY A 72 17.47 0.28 20.43
CA GLY A 72 18.07 -0.34 21.61
C GLY A 72 17.67 -1.81 21.72
N SER A 73 16.95 -2.17 22.79
CA SER A 73 16.47 -3.54 23.03
C SER A 73 15.04 -3.82 22.54
N LYS A 74 14.47 -2.94 21.70
CA LYS A 74 13.05 -2.99 21.31
C LYS A 74 12.86 -3.06 19.80
N LEU A 75 11.77 -3.69 19.36
CA LEU A 75 11.30 -3.66 17.99
C LEU A 75 10.07 -2.74 17.91
N ILE A 76 10.29 -1.47 17.57
CA ILE A 76 9.24 -0.42 17.54
C ILE A 76 8.98 0.17 16.15
N ASP A 77 9.94 0.00 15.24
CA ASP A 77 9.79 0.37 13.84
C ASP A 77 9.17 -0.81 13.09
N HIS A 78 8.14 -0.55 12.32
CA HIS A 78 7.31 -1.59 11.74
C HIS A 78 7.17 -1.42 10.24
N PHE A 79 7.18 -2.55 9.52
CA PHE A 79 6.87 -2.58 8.10
C PHE A 79 5.83 -3.67 7.82
N PHE A 80 4.59 -3.24 7.62
CA PHE A 80 3.46 -4.11 7.34
C PHE A 80 3.15 -4.16 5.85
N THR A 81 2.95 -5.36 5.32
CA THR A 81 2.51 -5.58 3.93
C THR A 81 1.44 -6.64 3.88
N SER A 82 0.65 -6.69 2.81
CA SER A 82 -0.12 -7.89 2.51
C SER A 82 0.79 -9.10 2.32
N LYS A 83 0.28 -10.29 2.66
CA LYS A 83 1.03 -11.57 2.62
C LYS A 83 1.50 -11.98 1.21
N ASP A 84 0.85 -11.48 0.17
CA ASP A 84 1.18 -11.70 -1.24
C ASP A 84 2.29 -10.79 -1.77
N ILE A 85 2.67 -9.76 -1.01
CA ILE A 85 3.79 -8.88 -1.36
C ILE A 85 5.10 -9.55 -0.96
N ASN A 86 5.94 -9.84 -1.95
CA ASN A 86 7.28 -10.36 -1.71
C ASN A 86 8.22 -9.22 -1.25
N THR A 87 8.65 -9.31 -0.01
CA THR A 87 9.59 -8.39 0.63
C THR A 87 10.92 -9.09 0.84
N GLN A 88 12.00 -8.40 0.52
CA GLN A 88 13.36 -8.83 0.85
C GLN A 88 13.97 -7.78 1.76
N LEU A 89 14.36 -8.18 2.96
CA LEU A 89 15.21 -7.36 3.81
C LEU A 89 16.59 -7.30 3.15
N CYS A 90 17.04 -6.10 2.79
CA CYS A 90 18.26 -5.95 2.00
C CYS A 90 19.47 -5.94 2.91
N GLU A 91 19.57 -4.99 3.82
CA GLU A 91 20.76 -4.81 4.65
C GLU A 91 20.39 -4.08 5.96
N HIS A 92 21.21 -4.31 6.98
CA HIS A 92 21.29 -3.46 8.17
C HIS A 92 22.41 -2.45 7.93
N HIS A 93 22.13 -1.17 8.16
CA HIS A 93 23.19 -0.15 8.17
C HIS A 93 23.43 0.35 9.59
N ASP A 94 24.56 1.02 9.79
CA ASP A 94 24.90 1.66 11.06
C ASP A 94 23.74 2.54 11.54
N PRO A 95 23.46 2.55 12.86
CA PRO A 95 22.34 3.30 13.41
C PRO A 95 22.46 4.80 13.12
N ILE A 96 21.34 5.42 12.75
CA ILE A 96 21.21 6.87 12.69
C ILE A 96 20.53 7.30 14.00
N ALA A 97 21.31 7.96 14.86
CA ALA A 97 20.93 8.23 16.24
C ALA A 97 20.69 6.92 17.05
N LYS A 98 19.53 6.77 17.69
CA LYS A 98 19.19 5.57 18.49
C LYS A 98 18.41 4.52 17.69
N HIS A 99 18.12 4.78 16.41
CA HIS A 99 17.37 3.87 15.54
C HIS A 99 18.31 3.18 14.56
N GLU A 100 18.06 1.90 14.36
CA GLU A 100 18.67 1.12 13.28
C GLU A 100 18.06 1.54 11.93
N VAL A 101 18.89 1.62 10.90
CA VAL A 101 18.40 1.90 9.55
C VAL A 101 17.87 0.62 8.92
N ILE A 102 16.62 0.65 8.50
CA ILE A 102 15.94 -0.49 7.89
C ILE A 102 15.89 -0.32 6.37
N SER A 103 16.72 -1.09 5.65
CA SER A 103 16.71 -1.12 4.19
C SER A 103 15.91 -2.31 3.66
N LEU A 104 14.82 -2.01 2.95
CA LEU A 104 13.87 -3.00 2.42
C LEU A 104 13.78 -2.89 0.90
N ARG A 105 13.76 -4.04 0.21
CA ARG A 105 13.37 -4.14 -1.19
C ARG A 105 11.99 -4.78 -1.27
N ILE A 106 11.07 -4.07 -1.91
CA ILE A 106 9.68 -4.49 -2.04
C ILE A 106 9.44 -4.80 -3.51
N HIS A 107 9.05 -6.03 -3.83
CA HIS A 107 8.62 -6.40 -5.17
C HIS A 107 7.11 -6.29 -5.26
N ILE A 108 6.64 -5.10 -5.64
CA ILE A 108 5.21 -4.89 -5.91
C ILE A 108 4.95 -5.30 -7.36
N GLN A 109 4.31 -6.45 -7.56
CA GLN A 109 3.77 -6.80 -8.88
C GLN A 109 2.70 -5.75 -9.21
N LYS A 110 2.98 -4.87 -10.16
CA LYS A 110 1.96 -3.93 -10.64
C LYS A 110 0.77 -4.77 -11.12
N PRO A 111 -0.47 -4.47 -10.69
CA PRO A 111 -1.62 -5.11 -11.28
C PRO A 111 -1.54 -4.91 -12.79
N LYS A 112 -1.65 -6.00 -13.56
CA LYS A 112 -1.80 -5.91 -15.02
C LYS A 112 -2.95 -4.95 -15.25
N GLN A 113 -2.69 -3.77 -15.84
CA GLN A 113 -3.75 -2.87 -16.24
C GLN A 113 -4.73 -3.69 -17.09
N LEU A 114 -5.95 -3.86 -16.59
CA LEU A 114 -7.06 -4.30 -17.42
C LEU A 114 -7.17 -3.26 -18.53
N LYS A 115 -6.93 -3.68 -19.78
CA LYS A 115 -7.23 -2.85 -20.94
C LYS A 115 -8.72 -2.54 -20.86
N SER A 116 -9.07 -1.32 -20.51
CA SER A 116 -10.43 -0.84 -20.66
C SER A 116 -10.75 -0.86 -22.15
N LEU A 117 -11.85 -1.52 -22.51
CA LEU A 117 -12.39 -1.43 -23.86
C LEU A 117 -12.91 0.01 -24.02
N VAL A 118 -12.18 0.84 -24.77
CA VAL A 118 -12.66 2.16 -25.14
C VAL A 118 -13.47 2.00 -26.42
N GLU A 119 -14.80 2.01 -26.30
CA GLU A 119 -15.68 2.09 -27.47
C GLU A 119 -15.73 3.54 -27.94
N CYS A 120 -14.92 3.87 -28.95
CA CYS A 120 -15.00 5.16 -29.63
C CYS A 120 -16.11 5.10 -30.68
N TYR A 121 -17.19 5.85 -30.44
CA TYR A 121 -18.23 6.07 -31.44
C TYR A 121 -17.87 7.29 -32.29
N ASN A 122 -17.45 7.05 -33.54
CA ASN A 122 -17.25 8.13 -34.51
C ASN A 122 -18.60 8.49 -35.14
N TYR A 123 -19.20 9.60 -34.73
CA TYR A 123 -20.36 10.16 -35.42
C TYR A 123 -19.89 11.09 -36.53
N LYS A 124 -20.19 10.74 -37.79
CA LYS A 124 -20.10 11.68 -38.90
C LYS A 124 -21.42 12.44 -38.92
N MET A 125 -21.40 13.78 -38.73
CA MET A 125 -22.61 14.57 -38.94
C MET A 125 -23.07 14.37 -40.39
N VAL A 126 -24.24 13.77 -40.54
CA VAL A 126 -24.92 13.64 -41.83
C VAL A 126 -25.59 14.98 -42.09
N ASN A 127 -25.09 15.72 -43.08
CA ASN A 127 -25.82 16.86 -43.61
C ASN A 127 -27.09 16.32 -44.30
N LEU A 128 -28.26 16.68 -43.80
CA LEU A 128 -29.57 16.12 -44.21
C LEU A 128 -29.95 16.42 -45.68
N GLU A 129 -29.15 17.20 -46.41
CA GLU A 129 -29.37 17.49 -47.82
C GLU A 129 -28.73 16.48 -48.80
N ALA A 130 -27.86 15.57 -48.32
CA ALA A 130 -27.24 14.57 -49.18
C ALA A 130 -27.87 13.19 -48.95
N LYS A 131 -28.82 12.82 -49.82
CA LYS A 131 -29.30 11.43 -49.97
C LYS A 131 -28.13 10.52 -50.34
N HIS A 132 -27.55 9.82 -49.36
CA HIS A 132 -27.17 8.40 -49.41
C HIS A 132 -26.29 8.05 -48.19
N LEU A 133 -26.72 7.05 -47.41
CA LEU A 133 -25.95 6.44 -46.34
C LEU A 133 -25.00 5.37 -46.93
N ILE A 134 -23.71 5.49 -46.68
CA ILE A 134 -22.75 4.39 -46.79
C ILE A 134 -22.28 4.07 -45.37
N LYS A 135 -22.52 2.84 -44.92
CA LYS A 135 -21.91 2.27 -43.70
C LYS A 135 -20.50 1.82 -44.03
N ASN A 136 -19.52 2.28 -43.26
CA ASN A 136 -18.21 1.63 -43.17
C ASN A 136 -17.98 1.30 -41.70
N ASP A 137 -18.01 0.02 -41.35
CA ASP A 137 -17.50 -0.47 -40.09
C ASP A 137 -16.01 -0.73 -40.27
N SER A 138 -15.16 -0.03 -39.53
CA SER A 138 -13.74 -0.37 -39.42
C SER A 138 -13.31 -0.27 -37.97
N THR A 139 -12.91 -1.42 -37.41
CA THR A 139 -12.31 -1.54 -36.09
C THR A 139 -10.80 -1.47 -36.24
N GLU A 140 -10.16 -0.45 -35.69
CA GLU A 140 -8.70 -0.35 -35.64
C GLU A 140 -8.21 -0.24 -34.19
N LEU A 141 -7.19 -1.03 -33.87
CA LEU A 141 -6.50 -1.03 -32.58
C LEU A 141 -5.29 -0.11 -32.67
N TYR A 142 -5.29 0.98 -31.89
CA TYR A 142 -4.16 1.89 -31.80
C TYR A 142 -3.37 1.65 -30.50
N PRO A 143 -2.02 1.55 -30.57
CA PRO A 143 -1.18 1.64 -29.39
C PRO A 143 -1.09 3.10 -28.94
N THR A 144 -1.46 3.39 -27.69
CA THR A 144 -1.32 4.72 -27.11
C THR A 144 0.16 5.04 -26.89
N LYS A 145 0.64 6.12 -27.53
CA LYS A 145 1.91 6.75 -27.21
C LYS A 145 1.85 7.38 -25.82
N GLN A 146 2.90 7.15 -25.02
CA GLN A 146 3.09 7.80 -23.72
C GLN A 146 3.60 9.23 -23.91
N MET A 147 3.02 10.19 -23.19
CA MET A 147 3.64 11.44 -22.79
C MET A 147 4.00 11.36 -21.32
#